data_AF-A0A9P1M4L7-F1
#
_entry.id   AF-A0A9P1M4L7-F1
#
_cell.length_a   1.000
_cell.length_b   1.000
_cell.length_c   1.000
_cell.angle_alpha   90.00
_cell.angle_beta   90.00
_cell.angle_gamma   90.00
#
_symmetry.space_group_name_H-M   'P 1'
#
loop_
_entity.id
_entity.type
_entity.pdbx_description
1 polymer ?
#
loop_
_entity_poly.entity_id
_entity_poly.type
_entity_poly.pdbx_seq_one_letter_code
_entity_poly.pdbx_strand_id
1 'polypeptide(L)'
;MGVSEAPAEEFTYFCRCDACRCSLFRGDNWYHKPGTNYDLCARDFAKLPEAERQIYVNIASSSDLGIQQNEYILESRQYLARCDSCRKAVSLGEDWYHKQAEGNHDLCAHHFGDLPETTKKDYVKVYASKVLGDRKLQYVLEEDIDITERDLVMVVLDVEGTLMPEAWLELQKKTGIEGLKRTTAHEPDYDKLMRYRINLLREHNIKISDMIEVVKDLKPLPGAKEFLDWLKPLVPRILLLTDTFEEYAMPMFEQLGYPSVFCNSLVVDSDGFICDHILRLKDQKRKAVESFQRLNFRVIAVGDSFNDVSMLTAAERGILIYPSEKVRKAHPEFPVAKDHNDLRAKIGRILSANKQILPKRLADPPPLSSTAGSRTMWLLVCNVAGFLAPEPWLAVQESTRIPELRVTTAQEPDYTKLMALRSSALRTNGVKLQQIVDIMDGLQLLPGATQFLEWLKPIVPRTFMITDGPEEYALPIFDQLEHPMVFCNFFEADDEGFLKRLITRLRSQKLKTVQELQRLNFRIIAVGNSFNDIDMIHAAEKGVLYRPSEAVKKEHPATWTVGALCKTQCDFQPGFNRDWN
;
A
#
# COMPACT_ATOMS: atom_id res chain seq x y z
N MET A 1 31.31 2.51 32.21
CA MET A 1 31.76 3.65 31.40
C MET A 1 32.17 3.08 30.05
N GLY A 2 31.59 3.39 28.90
CA GLY A 2 30.50 4.29 28.55
C GLY A 2 29.60 3.62 27.51
N VAL A 3 28.33 4.02 27.50
CA VAL A 3 27.36 3.63 26.47
C VAL A 3 27.71 4.43 25.22
N SER A 4 27.96 3.74 24.10
CA SER A 4 28.21 4.39 22.81
C SER A 4 26.97 5.13 22.35
N GLU A 5 27.15 6.41 22.03
CA GLU A 5 26.15 7.31 21.48
C GLU A 5 25.50 6.72 20.22
N ALA A 6 24.17 6.81 20.16
CA ALA A 6 23.42 6.63 18.92
C ALA A 6 23.84 7.73 17.91
N PRO A 7 23.81 7.47 16.59
CA PRO A 7 24.19 8.47 15.61
C PRO A 7 23.21 9.65 15.69
N ALA A 8 23.76 10.87 15.71
CA ALA A 8 23.00 12.12 15.71
C ALA A 8 22.09 12.19 14.48
N GLU A 9 20.79 12.41 14.69
CA GLU A 9 19.86 12.80 13.64
C GLU A 9 20.36 14.12 13.01
N GLU A 10 20.68 14.11 11.71
CA GLU A 10 20.92 15.34 10.95
C GLU A 10 19.59 16.09 10.80
N PHE A 11 19.32 17.01 11.72
CA PHE A 11 18.18 17.91 11.60
C PHE A 11 18.33 18.81 10.35
N THR A 12 17.32 18.85 9.50
CA THR A 12 17.22 19.83 8.41
C THR A 12 16.73 21.15 8.97
N TYR A 13 17.31 22.28 8.56
CA TYR A 13 16.91 23.61 9.02
C TYR A 13 16.36 24.40 7.85
N PHE A 14 15.23 25.08 8.05
CA PHE A 14 14.58 25.84 7.00
C PHE A 14 14.10 27.18 7.51
N CYS A 15 14.48 28.24 6.78
CA CYS A 15 14.10 29.59 7.09
C CYS A 15 13.79 30.35 5.79
N ARG A 16 12.94 31.39 5.88
CA ARG A 16 12.61 32.29 4.77
C ARG A 16 12.94 33.71 5.17
N CYS A 17 13.41 34.50 4.21
CA CYS A 17 13.65 35.93 4.41
C CYS A 17 12.35 36.62 4.87
N ASP A 18 12.37 37.35 5.97
CA ASP A 18 11.20 38.08 6.48
C ASP A 18 10.80 39.25 5.58
N ALA A 19 11.73 39.77 4.77
CA ALA A 19 11.47 40.87 3.85
C ALA A 19 10.89 40.41 2.50
N CYS A 20 11.48 39.41 1.85
CA CYS A 20 11.08 38.99 0.49
C CYS A 20 10.62 37.54 0.36
N ARG A 21 10.60 36.79 1.48
CA ARG A 21 10.10 35.42 1.58
C ARG A 21 10.85 34.37 0.77
N CYS A 22 12.01 34.69 0.18
CA CYS A 22 12.87 33.71 -0.49
C CYS A 22 13.50 32.75 0.53
N SER A 23 13.82 31.53 0.10
CA SER A 23 14.47 30.53 0.94
C SER A 23 15.88 30.96 1.34
N LEU A 24 16.23 30.68 2.60
CA LEU A 24 17.54 30.93 3.18
C LEU A 24 18.29 29.62 3.35
N PHE A 25 19.57 29.65 3.01
CA PHE A 25 20.50 28.53 3.03
C PHE A 25 21.74 28.94 3.82
N ARG A 26 22.29 27.97 4.55
CA ARG A 26 23.49 28.18 5.36
C ARG A 26 24.67 28.57 4.48
N GLY A 27 25.51 29.48 4.96
CA GLY A 27 26.74 29.96 4.31
C GLY A 27 26.48 30.93 3.16
N ASP A 28 25.49 30.64 2.31
CA ASP A 28 25.31 31.38 1.06
C ASP A 28 24.51 32.68 1.24
N ASN A 29 23.32 32.60 1.86
CA ASN A 29 22.39 33.72 1.83
C ASN A 29 21.57 33.94 3.11
N TRP A 30 21.91 33.33 4.24
CA TRP A 30 21.17 33.47 5.50
C TRP A 30 21.84 34.39 6.51
N TYR A 31 21.21 35.53 6.83
CA TYR A 31 21.62 36.46 7.89
C TYR A 31 20.56 36.53 8.99
N HIS A 32 20.91 36.08 10.19
CA HIS A 32 20.02 36.01 11.35
C HIS A 32 20.35 37.13 12.34
N LYS A 33 19.34 37.73 12.97
CA LYS A 33 19.54 38.69 14.07
C LYS A 33 19.39 37.99 15.42
N PRO A 34 20.50 37.77 16.17
CA PRO A 34 20.47 37.04 17.43
C PRO A 34 19.53 37.68 18.46
N GLY A 35 18.81 36.83 19.20
CA GLY A 35 17.80 37.23 20.18
C GLY A 35 16.44 37.57 19.57
N THR A 36 16.27 37.41 18.25
CA THR A 36 15.00 37.64 17.55
C THR A 36 14.74 36.51 16.54
N ASN A 37 13.50 36.32 16.11
CA ASN A 37 13.18 35.47 14.96
C ASN A 37 13.07 36.34 13.69
N TYR A 38 14.16 37.01 13.34
CA TYR A 38 14.21 37.92 12.19
C TYR A 38 15.42 37.59 11.30
N ASP A 39 15.13 37.16 10.08
CA ASP A 39 16.08 36.58 9.15
C ASP A 39 16.00 37.23 7.77
N LEU A 40 17.15 37.58 7.20
CA LEU A 40 17.25 38.26 5.92
C LEU A 40 18.10 37.48 4.92
N CYS A 41 17.73 37.59 3.65
CA CYS A 41 18.58 37.12 2.56
C CYS A 41 19.72 38.10 2.30
N ALA A 42 20.81 37.64 1.67
CA ALA A 42 21.96 38.49 1.31
C ALA A 42 21.56 39.80 0.60
N ARG A 43 20.57 39.75 -0.29
CA ARG A 43 20.08 40.91 -1.03
C ARG A 43 19.39 41.94 -0.14
N ASP A 44 18.57 41.51 0.81
CA ASP A 44 17.84 42.42 1.69
C ASP A 44 18.72 42.88 2.86
N PHE A 45 19.62 42.02 3.34
CA PHE A 45 20.68 42.37 4.27
C PHE A 45 21.59 43.48 3.72
N ALA A 46 21.95 43.43 2.44
CA ALA A 46 22.79 44.44 1.79
C ALA A 46 22.14 45.83 1.72
N LYS A 47 20.82 45.95 1.91
CA LYS A 47 20.10 47.23 1.93
C LYS A 47 20.17 47.92 3.30
N LEU A 48 20.60 47.22 4.35
CA LEU A 48 20.68 47.78 5.70
C LEU A 48 21.88 48.73 5.85
N PRO A 49 21.77 49.79 6.68
CA PRO A 49 22.90 50.61 7.09
C PRO A 49 24.02 49.77 7.72
N GLU A 50 25.28 50.21 7.60
CA GLU A 50 26.43 49.46 8.11
C GLU A 50 26.36 49.15 9.61
N ALA A 51 25.86 50.09 10.42
CA ALA A 51 25.67 49.88 11.86
C ALA A 51 24.63 48.78 12.17
N GLU A 52 23.60 48.62 11.34
CA GLU A 52 22.60 47.54 11.49
C GLU A 52 23.08 46.20 10.95
N ARG A 53 24.02 46.20 9.98
CA ARG A 53 24.59 44.95 9.48
C ARG A 53 25.47 44.24 10.51
N GLN A 54 26.09 44.99 11.42
CA GLN A 54 26.98 44.45 12.46
C GLN A 54 26.26 43.62 13.53
N ILE A 55 24.94 43.72 13.64
CA ILE A 55 24.15 42.96 14.63
C ILE A 55 23.54 41.68 14.06
N TYR A 56 23.80 41.33 12.80
CA TYR A 56 23.40 40.05 12.20
C TYR A 56 24.58 39.10 12.11
N VAL A 57 24.28 37.81 12.19
CA VAL A 57 25.22 36.71 12.02
C VAL A 57 24.87 35.97 10.72
N ASN A 58 25.86 35.78 9.85
CA ASN A 58 25.69 34.88 8.71
C ASN A 58 25.73 33.44 9.25
N ILE A 59 24.68 32.68 9.00
CA ILE A 59 24.54 31.33 9.53
C ILE A 59 25.29 30.36 8.62
N ALA A 60 26.51 29.98 8.99
CA ALA A 60 27.30 28.98 8.27
C ALA A 60 27.08 27.56 8.82
N SER A 61 26.73 27.46 10.10
CA SER A 61 26.54 26.23 10.87
C SER A 61 25.34 26.36 11.81
N SER A 62 24.79 25.24 12.28
CA SER A 62 23.66 25.26 13.22
C SER A 62 24.01 25.90 14.57
N SER A 63 25.27 25.85 14.98
CA SER A 63 25.77 26.48 16.22
C SER A 63 25.70 28.01 16.19
N ASP A 64 25.67 28.62 15.00
CA ASP A 64 25.60 30.08 14.85
C ASP A 64 24.24 30.65 15.29
N LEU A 65 23.22 29.80 15.39
CA LEU A 65 21.88 30.14 15.91
C LEU A 65 21.80 30.09 17.45
N GLY A 66 22.86 29.62 18.13
CA GLY A 66 22.91 29.51 19.59
C GLY A 66 21.69 28.79 20.18
N ILE A 67 21.10 29.38 21.23
CA ILE A 67 19.91 28.82 21.90
C ILE A 67 18.65 28.79 21.01
N GLN A 68 18.63 29.56 19.91
CA GLN A 68 17.51 29.64 18.98
C GLN A 68 17.58 28.58 17.88
N GLN A 69 18.63 27.74 17.86
CA GLN A 69 18.77 26.62 16.92
C GLN A 69 17.47 25.79 16.80
N ASN A 70 16.79 25.56 17.92
CA ASN A 70 15.55 24.77 17.99
C ASN A 70 14.32 25.45 17.37
N GLU A 71 14.38 26.74 17.03
CA GLU A 71 13.28 27.47 16.37
C GLU A 71 13.25 27.24 14.85
N TYR A 72 14.38 26.78 14.28
CA TYR A 72 14.59 26.62 12.84
C TYR A 72 14.75 25.16 12.41
N ILE A 73 14.60 24.21 13.34
CA ILE A 73 14.55 22.79 13.02
C ILE A 73 13.24 22.52 12.27
N LEU A 74 13.34 21.98 11.05
CA LEU A 74 12.21 21.33 10.42
C LEU A 74 11.91 20.08 11.24
N GLU A 75 10.80 20.11 11.97
CA GLU A 75 10.24 18.87 12.49
C GLU A 75 9.91 17.96 11.30
N SER A 76 10.56 16.79 11.21
CA SER A 76 10.34 15.80 10.14
C SER A 76 8.91 15.22 10.16
N ARG A 77 8.19 15.43 11.26
CA ARG A 77 6.87 14.89 11.57
C ARG A 77 5.81 15.96 11.44
N GLN A 78 4.73 15.64 10.74
CA GLN A 78 3.52 16.45 10.79
C GLN A 78 2.74 16.09 12.06
N TYR A 79 2.26 17.10 12.78
CA TYR A 79 1.40 16.91 13.94
C TYR A 79 0.01 17.46 13.62
N LEU A 80 -1.00 16.62 13.81
CA LEU A 80 -2.38 16.94 13.47
C LEU A 80 -3.35 16.42 14.53
N ALA A 81 -4.29 17.26 14.91
CA ALA A 81 -5.43 16.91 15.73
C ALA A 81 -6.74 17.21 14.97
N ARG A 82 -7.86 16.84 15.57
CA ARG A 82 -9.19 17.24 15.11
C ARG A 82 -9.83 18.10 16.17
N CYS A 83 -10.45 19.19 15.75
CA CYS A 83 -11.32 19.96 16.63
C CYS A 83 -12.44 19.05 17.17
N ASP A 84 -12.58 18.91 18.49
CA ASP A 84 -13.60 18.03 19.06
C ASP A 84 -15.02 18.56 18.89
N SER A 85 -15.20 19.86 18.63
CA SER A 85 -16.51 20.45 18.35
C SER A 85 -16.98 20.26 16.90
N CYS A 86 -16.11 20.50 15.90
CA CYS A 86 -16.51 20.49 14.48
C CYS A 86 -15.75 19.49 13.60
N ARG A 87 -14.79 18.75 14.17
CA ARG A 87 -13.96 17.75 13.50
C ARG A 87 -13.03 18.28 12.41
N LYS A 88 -12.94 19.61 12.22
CA LYS A 88 -11.94 20.28 11.36
C LYS A 88 -10.54 19.84 11.78
N ALA A 89 -9.71 19.48 10.81
CA ALA A 89 -8.30 19.21 11.05
C ALA A 89 -7.58 20.49 11.51
N VAL A 90 -6.75 20.36 12.53
CA VAL A 90 -5.92 21.43 13.06
C VAL A 90 -4.47 20.94 13.10
N SER A 91 -3.54 21.78 12.70
CA SER A 91 -2.10 21.48 12.63
C SER A 91 -1.31 22.52 13.40
N LEU A 92 -0.01 22.28 13.59
CA LEU A 92 0.88 23.24 14.26
C LEU A 92 0.76 24.62 13.61
N GLY A 93 0.46 25.63 14.42
CA GLY A 93 0.36 27.02 13.95
C GLY A 93 -0.79 27.79 14.59
N GLU A 94 -1.50 28.56 13.76
CA GLU A 94 -2.47 29.56 14.24
C GLU A 94 -3.82 28.98 14.69
N ASP A 95 -4.10 27.74 14.27
CA ASP A 95 -5.45 27.19 14.25
C ASP A 95 -5.68 26.07 15.28
N TRP A 96 -4.74 25.78 16.18
CA TRP A 96 -4.82 24.66 17.13
C TRP A 96 -4.67 25.10 18.60
N TYR A 97 -5.66 24.76 19.42
CA TYR A 97 -5.66 24.94 20.88
C TYR A 97 -5.86 23.61 21.60
N HIS A 98 -4.93 23.23 22.49
CA HIS A 98 -4.93 21.97 23.23
C HIS A 98 -5.15 22.22 24.72
N LYS A 99 -6.02 21.44 25.36
CA LYS A 99 -6.30 21.56 26.80
C LYS A 99 -5.21 20.90 27.65
N GLN A 100 -4.58 21.64 28.56
CA GLN A 100 -3.45 21.14 29.36
C GLN A 100 -3.85 20.09 30.41
N ALA A 101 -5.02 20.27 31.04
CA ALA A 101 -5.49 19.41 32.12
C ALA A 101 -6.51 18.36 31.62
N GLU A 102 -6.19 17.09 31.87
CA GLU A 102 -6.95 15.84 31.63
C GLU A 102 -7.81 15.75 30.35
N GLY A 103 -7.35 14.89 29.43
CA GLY A 103 -8.02 14.55 28.17
C GLY A 103 -7.29 15.07 26.93
N ASN A 104 -7.47 14.38 25.80
CA ASN A 104 -7.09 14.89 24.48
C ASN A 104 -8.25 15.73 23.97
N HIS A 105 -8.32 16.99 24.40
CA HIS A 105 -9.34 17.93 23.93
C HIS A 105 -8.65 19.03 23.11
N ASP A 106 -8.94 19.02 21.83
CA ASP A 106 -8.32 19.88 20.82
C ASP A 106 -9.41 20.72 20.13
N LEU A 107 -9.18 22.02 19.97
CA LEU A 107 -10.13 22.95 19.34
C LEU A 107 -9.46 23.75 18.23
N CYS A 108 -10.25 24.12 17.21
CA CYS A 108 -9.82 25.10 16.23
C CYS A 108 -9.98 26.53 16.75
N ALA A 109 -9.29 27.49 16.12
CA ALA A 109 -9.33 28.90 16.51
C ALA A 109 -10.76 29.47 16.66
N HIS A 110 -11.68 29.07 15.79
CA HIS A 110 -13.08 29.49 15.86
C HIS A 110 -13.75 29.03 17.16
N HIS A 111 -13.74 27.71 17.44
CA HIS A 111 -14.39 27.15 18.64
C HIS A 111 -13.66 27.50 19.94
N PHE A 112 -12.34 27.71 19.87
CA PHE A 112 -11.62 28.28 21.00
C PHE A 112 -12.08 29.72 21.29
N GLY A 113 -12.32 30.52 20.25
CA GLY A 113 -12.84 31.89 20.35
C GLY A 113 -14.19 31.97 21.07
N ASP A 114 -15.04 30.97 20.87
CA ASP A 114 -16.38 30.86 21.46
C ASP A 114 -16.38 30.44 22.94
N LEU A 115 -15.23 30.05 23.51
CA LEU A 115 -15.14 29.68 24.93
C LEU A 115 -15.21 30.91 25.86
N PRO A 116 -15.78 30.76 27.07
CA PRO A 116 -15.65 31.77 28.13
C PRO A 116 -14.17 32.01 28.51
N GLU A 117 -13.81 33.26 28.82
CA GLU A 117 -12.43 33.65 29.20
C GLU A 117 -11.88 32.89 30.42
N THR A 118 -12.76 32.46 31.32
CA THR A 118 -12.39 31.61 32.48
C THR A 118 -11.87 30.24 32.05
N THR A 119 -12.37 29.72 30.93
CA THR A 119 -12.07 28.37 30.41
C THR A 119 -10.92 28.39 29.40
N LYS A 120 -10.71 29.52 28.71
CA LYS A 120 -9.59 29.69 27.77
C LYS A 120 -8.23 29.50 28.42
N LYS A 121 -8.11 29.80 29.72
CA LYS A 121 -6.87 29.63 30.52
C LYS A 121 -6.39 28.18 30.59
N ASP A 122 -7.26 27.21 30.35
CA ASP A 122 -6.92 25.78 30.40
C ASP A 122 -6.32 25.27 29.07
N TYR A 123 -6.32 26.11 28.02
CA TYR A 123 -5.82 25.74 26.70
C TYR A 123 -4.53 26.46 26.37
N VAL A 124 -3.66 25.77 25.65
CA VAL A 124 -2.46 26.34 25.04
C VAL A 124 -2.55 26.28 23.53
N LYS A 125 -2.13 27.36 22.87
CA LYS A 125 -1.97 27.39 21.42
C LYS A 125 -0.80 26.48 21.03
N VAL A 126 -1.06 25.53 20.14
CA VAL A 126 -0.07 24.54 19.70
C VAL A 126 0.61 25.02 18.43
N TYR A 127 1.67 25.82 18.60
CA TYR A 127 2.47 26.36 17.50
C TYR A 127 3.70 25.51 17.17
N ALA A 128 4.06 24.55 18.03
CA ALA A 128 5.17 23.62 17.84
C ALA A 128 4.92 22.32 18.63
N SER A 129 5.46 21.18 18.19
CA SER A 129 5.18 19.88 18.81
C SER A 129 5.57 19.79 20.30
N LYS A 130 6.59 20.56 20.72
CA LYS A 130 7.05 20.63 22.12
C LYS A 130 5.97 21.09 23.10
N VAL A 131 4.98 21.87 22.64
CA VAL A 131 3.87 22.35 23.47
C VAL A 131 3.02 21.18 24.00
N LEU A 132 3.00 20.06 23.28
CA LEU A 132 2.25 18.85 23.63
C LEU A 132 2.99 17.93 24.63
N GLY A 133 4.26 18.22 24.94
CA GLY A 133 5.10 17.37 25.80
C GLY A 133 5.15 15.92 25.33
N ASP A 134 5.04 14.97 26.26
CA ASP A 134 5.08 13.53 25.98
C ASP A 134 3.89 13.05 25.13
N ARG A 135 2.80 13.82 25.09
CA ARG A 135 1.59 13.48 24.31
C ARG A 135 1.78 13.68 22.81
N LYS A 136 2.84 14.36 22.37
CA LYS A 136 3.11 14.65 20.95
C LYS A 136 3.02 13.42 20.05
N LEU A 137 3.43 12.24 20.54
CA LEU A 137 3.40 10.98 19.80
C LEU A 137 1.98 10.53 19.39
N GLN A 138 0.95 10.98 20.11
CA GLN A 138 -0.45 10.67 19.80
C GLN A 138 -1.00 11.52 18.64
N TYR A 139 -0.33 12.63 18.37
CA TYR A 139 -0.69 13.61 17.34
C TYR A 139 0.23 13.54 16.14
N VAL A 140 1.24 12.66 16.15
CA VAL A 140 2.07 12.38 14.98
C VAL A 140 1.16 11.77 13.93
N LEU A 141 0.98 12.48 12.82
CA LEU A 141 0.64 11.83 11.56
C LEU A 141 1.82 10.89 11.28
N GLU A 142 1.57 9.58 11.29
CA GLU A 142 2.57 8.61 10.84
C GLU A 142 3.20 9.18 9.55
N GLU A 143 4.52 9.42 9.56
CA GLU A 143 5.31 10.23 8.59
C GLU A 143 5.14 9.83 7.10
N ASP A 144 4.32 8.83 6.85
CA ASP A 144 4.26 8.04 5.65
C ASP A 144 2.94 8.15 4.90
N ILE A 145 1.89 8.69 5.52
CA ILE A 145 0.53 8.72 4.98
C ILE A 145 0.17 10.17 4.61
N ASP A 146 0.18 10.47 3.31
CA ASP A 146 -0.49 11.68 2.81
C ASP A 146 -2.01 11.40 2.76
N ILE A 147 -2.78 12.10 3.59
CA ILE A 147 -4.24 11.99 3.60
C ILE A 147 -4.77 12.85 2.45
N THR A 148 -5.02 12.21 1.32
CA THR A 148 -5.52 12.88 0.13
C THR A 148 -7.03 12.92 0.10
N GLU A 149 -7.61 13.91 -0.58
CA GLU A 149 -9.06 13.95 -0.82
C GLU A 149 -9.56 12.77 -1.68
N ARG A 150 -8.64 12.09 -2.39
CA ARG A 150 -8.90 10.89 -3.19
C ARG A 150 -8.59 9.64 -2.35
N ASP A 151 -9.61 8.87 -2.00
CA ASP A 151 -9.44 7.59 -1.29
C ASP A 151 -9.05 6.47 -2.25
N LEU A 152 -8.03 5.70 -1.88
CA LEU A 152 -7.66 4.48 -2.58
C LEU A 152 -8.35 3.29 -1.99
N VAL A 153 -9.36 2.83 -2.72
CA VAL A 153 -10.15 1.69 -2.32
C VAL A 153 -9.53 0.40 -2.83
N MET A 154 -9.55 -0.61 -1.98
CA MET A 154 -9.27 -2.00 -2.27
C MET A 154 -10.50 -2.82 -1.89
N VAL A 155 -10.86 -3.80 -2.73
CA VAL A 155 -11.92 -4.76 -2.40
C VAL A 155 -11.30 -6.10 -2.09
N VAL A 156 -11.62 -6.63 -0.90
CA VAL A 156 -11.27 -8.00 -0.53
C VAL A 156 -12.53 -8.86 -0.48
N LEU A 157 -12.46 -10.07 -1.03
CA LEU A 157 -13.60 -10.96 -1.18
C LEU A 157 -13.25 -12.34 -0.64
N ASP A 158 -14.16 -12.98 0.09
CA ASP A 158 -14.11 -14.44 0.20
C ASP A 158 -14.44 -15.09 -1.16
N VAL A 159 -14.15 -16.39 -1.27
CA VAL A 159 -14.32 -17.16 -2.50
C VAL A 159 -15.46 -18.15 -2.38
N GLU A 160 -15.35 -19.15 -1.51
CA GLU A 160 -16.39 -20.16 -1.32
C GLU A 160 -17.58 -19.51 -0.59
N GLY A 161 -18.81 -19.77 -1.02
CA GLY A 161 -20.02 -19.12 -0.48
C GLY A 161 -20.28 -17.70 -1.02
N THR A 162 -19.23 -17.02 -1.53
CA THR A 162 -19.31 -15.65 -2.06
C THR A 162 -19.24 -15.60 -3.59
N LEU A 163 -18.22 -16.20 -4.22
CA LEU A 163 -18.02 -16.23 -5.68
C LEU A 163 -18.15 -17.63 -6.27
N MET A 164 -17.78 -18.66 -5.51
CA MET A 164 -17.79 -20.08 -5.89
C MET A 164 -18.61 -20.89 -4.87
N PRO A 165 -19.16 -22.06 -5.25
CA PRO A 165 -19.67 -23.03 -4.30
C PRO A 165 -18.57 -23.59 -3.37
N GLU A 166 -18.97 -24.18 -2.25
CA GLU A 166 -18.05 -24.85 -1.32
C GLU A 166 -17.51 -26.18 -1.87
N ALA A 167 -16.20 -26.30 -2.06
CA ALA A 167 -15.54 -27.46 -2.66
C ALA A 167 -15.75 -28.75 -1.85
N TRP A 168 -15.69 -28.67 -0.52
CA TRP A 168 -15.87 -29.83 0.37
C TRP A 168 -17.30 -30.38 0.34
N LEU A 169 -18.30 -29.50 0.21
CA LEU A 169 -19.69 -29.89 0.08
C LEU A 169 -19.96 -30.57 -1.27
N GLU A 170 -19.33 -30.07 -2.33
CA GLU A 170 -19.45 -30.65 -3.67
C GLU A 170 -18.72 -32.00 -3.78
N LEU A 171 -17.56 -32.13 -3.12
CA LEU A 171 -16.90 -33.44 -2.94
C LEU A 171 -17.82 -34.41 -2.20
N GLN A 172 -18.50 -33.96 -1.14
CA GLN A 172 -19.44 -34.78 -0.42
C GLN A 172 -20.58 -35.28 -1.32
N LYS A 173 -21.16 -34.40 -2.14
CA LYS A 173 -22.22 -34.78 -3.09
C LYS A 173 -21.74 -35.80 -4.12
N LYS A 174 -20.52 -35.63 -4.65
CA LYS A 174 -19.92 -36.51 -5.67
C LYS A 174 -19.57 -37.89 -5.10
N THR A 175 -19.14 -37.96 -3.84
CA THR A 175 -18.65 -39.20 -3.20
C THR A 175 -19.70 -39.91 -2.34
N GLY A 176 -20.73 -39.19 -1.87
CA GLY A 176 -21.73 -39.69 -0.94
C GLY A 176 -21.24 -39.84 0.51
N ILE A 177 -20.02 -39.39 0.84
CA ILE A 177 -19.43 -39.59 2.16
C ILE A 177 -19.98 -38.56 3.16
N GLU A 178 -20.99 -38.96 3.94
CA GLU A 178 -21.70 -38.09 4.89
C GLU A 178 -20.78 -37.35 5.89
N GLY A 179 -19.67 -37.97 6.30
CA GLY A 179 -18.70 -37.34 7.21
C GLY A 179 -18.12 -36.01 6.68
N LEU A 180 -18.05 -35.83 5.35
CA LEU A 180 -17.56 -34.59 4.75
C LEU A 180 -18.50 -33.39 4.94
N LYS A 181 -19.77 -33.60 5.33
CA LYS A 181 -20.70 -32.50 5.68
C LYS A 181 -20.32 -31.78 6.96
N ARG A 182 -19.42 -32.35 7.77
CA ARG A 182 -19.00 -31.74 9.04
C ARG A 182 -18.32 -30.40 8.77
N THR A 183 -18.72 -29.36 9.49
CA THR A 183 -18.20 -27.98 9.38
C THR A 183 -17.70 -27.48 10.74
N THR A 184 -17.15 -26.26 10.78
CA THR A 184 -16.72 -25.61 12.03
C THR A 184 -17.85 -25.36 13.02
N ALA A 185 -19.11 -25.34 12.56
CA ALA A 185 -20.28 -25.31 13.43
C ALA A 185 -20.46 -26.62 14.25
N HIS A 186 -19.91 -27.73 13.76
CA HIS A 186 -19.97 -29.04 14.40
C HIS A 186 -18.66 -29.39 15.14
N GLU A 187 -17.52 -28.89 14.66
CA GLU A 187 -16.20 -29.03 15.28
C GLU A 187 -15.52 -27.65 15.26
N PRO A 188 -15.60 -26.87 16.34
CA PRO A 188 -15.02 -25.53 16.39
C PRO A 188 -13.50 -25.51 16.23
N ASP A 189 -12.82 -26.61 16.56
CA ASP A 189 -11.38 -26.76 16.33
C ASP A 189 -11.11 -27.11 14.85
N TYR A 190 -10.62 -26.12 14.11
CA TYR A 190 -10.33 -26.26 12.68
C TYR A 190 -9.29 -27.35 12.37
N ASP A 191 -8.23 -27.47 13.19
CA ASP A 191 -7.19 -28.49 12.97
C ASP A 191 -7.77 -29.89 13.16
N LYS A 192 -8.59 -30.08 14.19
CA LYS A 192 -9.29 -31.35 14.44
C LYS A 192 -10.28 -31.70 13.32
N LEU A 193 -11.02 -30.71 12.80
CA LEU A 193 -11.92 -30.90 11.67
C LEU A 193 -11.16 -31.32 10.41
N MET A 194 -10.04 -30.64 10.11
CA MET A 194 -9.24 -30.94 8.93
C MET A 194 -8.58 -32.31 9.02
N ARG A 195 -8.00 -32.68 10.17
CA ARG A 195 -7.46 -34.04 10.37
C ARG A 195 -8.53 -35.12 10.21
N TYR A 196 -9.74 -34.87 10.72
CA TYR A 196 -10.87 -35.78 10.52
C TYR A 196 -11.21 -35.95 9.05
N ARG A 197 -11.33 -34.84 8.29
CA ARG A 197 -11.59 -34.87 6.85
C ARG A 197 -10.48 -35.60 6.10
N ILE A 198 -9.22 -35.30 6.38
CA ILE A 198 -8.04 -35.92 5.75
C ILE A 198 -8.01 -37.44 5.99
N ASN A 199 -8.24 -37.89 7.23
CA ASN A 199 -8.32 -39.32 7.55
C ASN A 199 -9.44 -40.00 6.75
N LEU A 200 -10.60 -39.36 6.65
CA LEU A 200 -11.73 -39.87 5.90
C LEU A 200 -11.43 -39.97 4.39
N LEU A 201 -10.74 -38.98 3.82
CA LEU A 201 -10.28 -39.07 2.43
C LEU A 201 -9.35 -40.28 2.24
N ARG A 202 -8.42 -40.52 3.16
CA ARG A 202 -7.49 -41.66 3.09
C ARG A 202 -8.22 -43.00 3.20
N GLU A 203 -9.15 -43.14 4.14
CA GLU A 203 -9.98 -44.35 4.32
C GLU A 203 -10.78 -44.69 3.07
N HIS A 204 -11.24 -43.67 2.34
CA HIS A 204 -12.02 -43.82 1.11
C HIS A 204 -11.16 -43.78 -0.17
N ASN A 205 -9.83 -43.82 -0.04
CA ASN A 205 -8.89 -43.80 -1.17
C ASN A 205 -9.06 -42.57 -2.10
N ILE A 206 -9.42 -41.42 -1.54
CA ILE A 206 -9.58 -40.15 -2.27
C ILE A 206 -8.25 -39.39 -2.26
N LYS A 207 -7.79 -39.02 -3.45
CA LYS A 207 -6.52 -38.31 -3.69
C LYS A 207 -6.74 -36.84 -4.01
N ILE A 208 -5.66 -36.06 -4.02
CA ILE A 208 -5.70 -34.65 -4.43
C ILE A 208 -6.22 -34.48 -5.87
N SER A 209 -5.98 -35.45 -6.75
CA SER A 209 -6.52 -35.44 -8.12
C SER A 209 -8.05 -35.43 -8.15
N ASP A 210 -8.71 -36.16 -7.25
CA ASP A 210 -10.16 -36.20 -7.18
C ASP A 210 -10.73 -34.84 -6.71
N MET A 211 -10.03 -34.18 -5.77
CA MET A 211 -10.35 -32.81 -5.35
C MET A 211 -10.25 -31.83 -6.52
N ILE A 212 -9.17 -31.92 -7.30
CA ILE A 212 -8.97 -31.07 -8.48
C ILE A 212 -10.10 -31.29 -9.49
N GLU A 213 -10.50 -32.53 -9.75
CA GLU A 213 -11.61 -32.83 -10.67
C GLU A 213 -12.96 -32.29 -10.15
N VAL A 214 -13.25 -32.40 -8.85
CA VAL A 214 -14.42 -31.74 -8.26
C VAL A 214 -14.41 -30.24 -8.51
N VAL A 215 -13.26 -29.60 -8.28
CA VAL A 215 -13.10 -28.15 -8.37
C VAL A 215 -13.17 -27.64 -9.81
N LYS A 216 -12.69 -28.41 -10.78
CA LYS A 216 -12.87 -28.14 -12.22
C LYS A 216 -14.34 -28.15 -12.63
N ASP A 217 -15.14 -29.05 -12.06
CA ASP A 217 -16.57 -29.17 -12.37
C ASP A 217 -17.42 -28.03 -11.72
N LEU A 218 -16.88 -27.33 -10.71
CA LEU A 218 -17.56 -26.19 -10.09
C LEU A 218 -17.73 -25.05 -11.07
N LYS A 219 -18.88 -24.39 -10.99
CA LYS A 219 -19.17 -23.15 -11.73
C LYS A 219 -19.25 -21.98 -10.74
N PRO A 220 -18.80 -20.77 -11.13
CA PRO A 220 -19.05 -19.57 -10.35
C PRO A 220 -20.54 -19.41 -10.03
N LEU A 221 -20.82 -18.84 -8.87
CA LEU A 221 -22.18 -18.52 -8.46
C LEU A 221 -22.81 -17.54 -9.48
N PRO A 222 -24.15 -17.58 -9.67
CA PRO A 222 -24.81 -16.70 -10.62
C PRO A 222 -24.47 -15.23 -10.42
N GLY A 223 -23.94 -14.58 -11.46
CA GLY A 223 -23.55 -13.17 -11.44
C GLY A 223 -22.15 -12.87 -10.91
N ALA A 224 -21.40 -13.87 -10.41
CA ALA A 224 -20.09 -13.67 -9.80
C ALA A 224 -19.04 -13.17 -10.80
N LYS A 225 -18.95 -13.80 -11.97
CA LYS A 225 -17.99 -13.41 -13.02
C LYS A 225 -18.31 -12.01 -13.55
N GLU A 226 -19.57 -11.75 -13.86
CA GLU A 226 -20.02 -10.43 -14.32
C GLU A 226 -19.78 -9.36 -13.24
N PHE A 227 -19.88 -9.72 -11.95
CA PHE A 227 -19.58 -8.83 -10.84
C PHE A 227 -18.10 -8.46 -10.79
N LEU A 228 -17.20 -9.43 -10.92
CA LEU A 228 -15.76 -9.17 -10.99
C LEU A 228 -15.42 -8.33 -12.23
N ASP A 229 -15.99 -8.67 -13.39
CA ASP A 229 -15.76 -7.95 -14.64
C ASP A 229 -16.27 -6.49 -14.56
N TRP A 230 -17.36 -6.24 -13.82
CA TRP A 230 -17.82 -4.88 -13.49
C TRP A 230 -16.92 -4.15 -12.49
N LEU A 231 -16.40 -4.87 -11.48
CA LEU A 231 -15.63 -4.27 -10.40
C LEU A 231 -14.21 -3.88 -10.82
N LYS A 232 -13.55 -4.71 -11.65
CA LYS A 232 -12.17 -4.52 -12.13
C LYS A 232 -11.87 -3.10 -12.62
N PRO A 233 -12.65 -2.49 -13.55
CA PRO A 233 -12.36 -1.13 -14.04
C PRO A 233 -12.66 -0.04 -13.01
N LEU A 234 -13.47 -0.32 -11.97
CA LEU A 234 -13.82 0.65 -10.93
C LEU A 234 -12.84 0.63 -9.76
N VAL A 235 -12.37 -0.56 -9.39
CA VAL A 235 -11.42 -0.80 -8.31
C VAL A 235 -10.39 -1.84 -8.77
N PRO A 236 -9.26 -1.41 -9.36
CA PRO A 236 -8.23 -2.29 -9.94
C PRO A 236 -7.29 -2.88 -8.86
N ARG A 237 -7.84 -3.13 -7.68
CA ARG A 237 -7.20 -3.67 -6.47
C ARG A 237 -8.18 -4.65 -5.82
N ILE A 238 -8.31 -5.83 -6.42
CA ILE A 238 -9.20 -6.91 -5.99
C ILE A 238 -8.34 -8.07 -5.49
N LEU A 239 -8.53 -8.45 -4.23
CA LEU A 239 -7.85 -9.57 -3.61
C LEU A 239 -8.84 -10.58 -3.06
N LEU A 240 -8.66 -11.84 -3.44
CA LEU A 240 -9.39 -12.95 -2.84
C LEU A 240 -8.70 -13.40 -1.55
N LEU A 241 -9.46 -13.53 -0.46
CA LEU A 241 -8.98 -13.99 0.84
C LEU A 241 -9.80 -15.21 1.24
N THR A 242 -9.23 -16.40 1.10
CA THR A 242 -9.98 -17.66 1.26
C THR A 242 -9.27 -18.64 2.18
N ASP A 243 -10.06 -19.49 2.85
CA ASP A 243 -9.53 -20.58 3.68
C ASP A 243 -9.33 -21.88 2.87
N THR A 244 -9.51 -21.82 1.55
CA THR A 244 -9.24 -22.93 0.61
C THR A 244 -7.74 -23.21 0.47
N PHE A 245 -7.39 -24.26 -0.29
CA PHE A 245 -6.02 -24.74 -0.42
C PHE A 245 -5.46 -24.62 -1.84
N GLU A 246 -4.23 -24.12 -1.94
CA GLU A 246 -3.55 -23.85 -3.21
C GLU A 246 -3.47 -25.08 -4.14
N GLU A 247 -3.23 -26.26 -3.57
CA GLU A 247 -2.89 -27.49 -4.29
C GLU A 247 -4.05 -28.02 -5.15
N TYR A 248 -5.30 -27.63 -4.85
CA TYR A 248 -6.45 -27.99 -5.68
C TYR A 248 -7.21 -26.79 -6.24
N ALA A 249 -7.04 -25.57 -5.72
CA ALA A 249 -7.94 -24.45 -5.99
C ALA A 249 -7.68 -23.70 -7.30
N MET A 250 -6.57 -23.98 -8.00
CA MET A 250 -6.23 -23.27 -9.25
C MET A 250 -7.38 -23.24 -10.28
N PRO A 251 -8.13 -24.33 -10.54
CA PRO A 251 -9.24 -24.29 -11.50
C PRO A 251 -10.38 -23.34 -11.08
N MET A 252 -10.60 -23.09 -9.78
CA MET A 252 -11.54 -22.05 -9.32
C MET A 252 -11.02 -20.67 -9.70
N PHE A 253 -9.74 -20.40 -9.47
CA PHE A 253 -9.15 -19.08 -9.73
C PHE A 253 -9.08 -18.76 -11.22
N GLU A 254 -8.81 -19.76 -12.06
CA GLU A 254 -8.86 -19.64 -13.52
C GLU A 254 -10.26 -19.19 -13.99
N GLN A 255 -11.32 -19.83 -13.49
CA GLN A 255 -12.70 -19.49 -13.85
C GLN A 255 -13.11 -18.06 -13.44
N LEU A 256 -12.44 -17.50 -12.42
CA LEU A 256 -12.62 -16.11 -11.96
C LEU A 256 -11.70 -15.11 -12.69
N GLY A 257 -10.85 -15.58 -13.61
CA GLY A 257 -9.92 -14.75 -14.38
C GLY A 257 -8.60 -14.44 -13.65
N TYR A 258 -8.10 -15.37 -12.83
CA TYR A 258 -6.84 -15.27 -12.08
C TYR A 258 -6.68 -13.98 -11.24
N PRO A 259 -7.68 -13.58 -10.44
CA PRO A 259 -7.47 -12.52 -9.45
C PRO A 259 -6.41 -12.96 -8.43
N SER A 260 -5.71 -12.00 -7.84
CA SER A 260 -4.75 -12.33 -6.78
C SER A 260 -5.46 -12.98 -5.60
N VAL A 261 -4.86 -14.02 -5.03
CA VAL A 261 -5.50 -14.82 -3.98
C VAL A 261 -4.56 -15.19 -2.85
N PHE A 262 -5.00 -14.97 -1.61
CA PHE A 262 -4.35 -15.54 -0.44
C PHE A 262 -5.16 -16.71 0.11
N CYS A 263 -4.50 -17.85 0.27
CA CYS A 263 -5.09 -19.12 0.69
C CYS A 263 -4.17 -19.88 1.66
N ASN A 264 -4.50 -21.13 1.96
CA ASN A 264 -3.72 -22.08 2.77
C ASN A 264 -3.05 -23.14 1.87
N SER A 265 -2.25 -24.03 2.46
CA SER A 265 -1.57 -25.14 1.77
C SER A 265 -1.96 -26.51 2.35
N LEU A 266 -1.75 -27.56 1.56
CA LEU A 266 -1.84 -28.96 1.93
C LEU A 266 -0.47 -29.64 1.80
N VAL A 267 -0.25 -30.65 2.63
CA VAL A 267 0.86 -31.59 2.46
C VAL A 267 0.33 -32.80 1.72
N VAL A 268 0.92 -33.13 0.58
CA VAL A 268 0.54 -34.27 -0.26
C VAL A 268 1.72 -35.22 -0.37
N ASP A 269 1.49 -36.52 -0.17
CA ASP A 269 2.53 -37.54 -0.33
C ASP A 269 2.77 -37.93 -1.81
N SER A 270 3.79 -38.74 -2.06
CA SER A 270 4.16 -39.20 -3.41
C SER A 270 3.08 -40.00 -4.12
N ASP A 271 2.13 -40.59 -3.38
CA ASP A 271 1.01 -41.35 -3.92
C ASP A 271 -0.21 -40.48 -4.21
N GLY A 272 -0.14 -39.18 -3.90
CA GLY A 272 -1.20 -38.20 -4.13
C GLY A 272 -2.20 -38.08 -2.99
N PHE A 273 -1.94 -38.66 -1.81
CA PHE A 273 -2.82 -38.50 -0.66
C PHE A 273 -2.50 -37.23 0.11
N ILE A 274 -3.56 -36.54 0.53
CA ILE A 274 -3.45 -35.44 1.47
C ILE A 274 -3.06 -36.04 2.83
N CYS A 275 -1.99 -35.53 3.41
CA CYS A 275 -1.42 -36.00 4.68
C CYS A 275 -1.61 -34.99 5.80
N ASP A 276 -1.58 -33.69 5.48
CA ASP A 276 -1.77 -32.62 6.45
C ASP A 276 -2.23 -31.33 5.76
N HIS A 277 -2.56 -30.32 6.56
CA HIS A 277 -2.88 -28.98 6.14
C HIS A 277 -2.00 -27.96 6.87
N ILE A 278 -1.65 -26.88 6.17
CA ILE A 278 -0.80 -25.82 6.69
C ILE A 278 -1.56 -24.50 6.54
N LEU A 279 -1.98 -23.94 7.68
CA LEU A 279 -2.49 -22.58 7.72
C LEU A 279 -1.37 -21.60 7.42
N ARG A 280 -1.59 -20.69 6.47
CA ARG A 280 -0.60 -19.65 6.16
C ARG A 280 -0.37 -18.73 7.36
N LEU A 281 -1.45 -18.30 8.00
CA LEU A 281 -1.41 -17.44 9.18
C LEU A 281 -2.71 -17.57 9.97
N LYS A 282 -2.61 -17.65 11.31
CA LYS A 282 -3.80 -17.56 12.17
C LYS A 282 -4.49 -16.22 11.94
N ASP A 283 -5.81 -16.27 11.68
CA ASP A 283 -6.65 -15.11 11.38
C ASP A 283 -6.16 -14.33 10.15
N GLN A 284 -5.81 -15.08 9.10
CA GLN A 284 -5.16 -14.55 7.90
C GLN A 284 -5.98 -13.46 7.19
N LYS A 285 -7.30 -13.58 7.13
CA LYS A 285 -8.17 -12.65 6.39
C LYS A 285 -8.14 -11.27 7.03
N ARG A 286 -8.33 -11.18 8.36
CA ARG A 286 -8.18 -9.93 9.11
C ARG A 286 -6.78 -9.32 8.96
N LYS A 287 -5.73 -10.12 9.16
CA LYS A 287 -4.36 -9.60 9.09
C LYS A 287 -4.00 -9.08 7.70
N ALA A 288 -4.54 -9.67 6.64
CA ALA A 288 -4.39 -9.15 5.29
C ALA A 288 -5.03 -7.75 5.16
N VAL A 289 -6.27 -7.58 5.62
CA VAL A 289 -6.94 -6.26 5.66
C VAL A 289 -6.10 -5.23 6.40
N GLU A 290 -5.64 -5.55 7.60
CA GLU A 290 -4.80 -4.64 8.41
C GLU A 290 -3.48 -4.28 7.72
N SER A 291 -2.88 -5.23 6.99
CA SER A 291 -1.64 -4.99 6.25
C SER A 291 -1.86 -4.03 5.09
N PHE A 292 -2.95 -4.16 4.34
CA PHE A 292 -3.28 -3.22 3.27
C PHE A 292 -3.72 -1.85 3.81
N GLN A 293 -4.35 -1.80 4.98
CA GLN A 293 -4.62 -0.53 5.68
C GLN A 293 -3.31 0.17 6.10
N ARG A 294 -2.30 -0.56 6.60
CA ARG A 294 -0.95 -0.02 6.86
C ARG A 294 -0.24 0.45 5.59
N LEU A 295 -0.56 -0.17 4.45
CA LEU A 295 -0.13 0.34 3.16
C LEU A 295 -0.91 1.58 2.72
N ASN A 296 -1.82 2.13 3.51
CA ASN A 296 -2.71 3.27 3.18
C ASN A 296 -3.77 2.96 2.10
N PHE A 297 -4.37 1.77 2.15
CA PHE A 297 -5.62 1.46 1.43
C PHE A 297 -6.84 1.63 2.34
N ARG A 298 -7.99 1.92 1.74
CA ARG A 298 -9.32 1.80 2.35
C ARG A 298 -9.95 0.52 1.86
N VAL A 299 -10.32 -0.36 2.77
CA VAL A 299 -10.73 -1.72 2.43
C VAL A 299 -12.24 -1.85 2.52
N ILE A 300 -12.84 -2.35 1.44
CA ILE A 300 -14.18 -2.92 1.44
C ILE A 300 -14.01 -4.43 1.48
N ALA A 301 -14.60 -5.09 2.48
CA ALA A 301 -14.56 -6.54 2.60
C ALA A 301 -15.93 -7.15 2.37
N VAL A 302 -15.97 -8.29 1.68
CA VAL A 302 -17.19 -9.08 1.42
C VAL A 302 -16.95 -10.53 1.81
N GLY A 303 -17.91 -11.13 2.51
CA GLY A 303 -17.92 -12.54 2.88
C GLY A 303 -19.33 -12.99 3.24
N ASP A 304 -19.51 -14.26 3.61
CA ASP A 304 -20.84 -14.84 3.86
C ASP A 304 -20.97 -15.47 5.26
N SER A 305 -19.85 -15.76 5.92
CA SER A 305 -19.82 -16.73 7.01
C SER A 305 -19.12 -16.20 8.29
N PHE A 306 -19.17 -16.98 9.37
CA PHE A 306 -18.54 -16.62 10.65
C PHE A 306 -17.01 -16.50 10.56
N ASN A 307 -16.34 -17.21 9.65
CA ASN A 307 -14.90 -17.08 9.42
C ASN A 307 -14.52 -15.72 8.79
N ASP A 308 -15.46 -15.02 8.18
CA ASP A 308 -15.23 -13.71 7.54
C ASP A 308 -15.43 -12.54 8.50
N VAL A 309 -16.11 -12.76 9.62
CA VAL A 309 -16.49 -11.67 10.55
C VAL A 309 -15.29 -10.85 10.99
N SER A 310 -14.13 -11.48 11.27
CA SER A 310 -12.92 -10.75 11.65
C SER A 310 -12.39 -9.86 10.52
N MET A 311 -12.47 -10.33 9.26
CA MET A 311 -12.13 -9.58 8.05
C MET A 311 -13.10 -8.40 7.84
N LEU A 312 -14.40 -8.66 7.91
CA LEU A 312 -15.47 -7.66 7.73
C LEU A 312 -15.40 -6.57 8.81
N THR A 313 -15.13 -6.96 10.05
CA THR A 313 -14.98 -6.04 11.18
C THR A 313 -13.73 -5.17 11.04
N ALA A 314 -12.64 -5.72 10.52
CA ALA A 314 -11.39 -4.99 10.34
C ALA A 314 -11.46 -3.98 9.18
N ALA A 315 -12.17 -4.29 8.10
CA ALA A 315 -12.31 -3.42 6.95
C ALA A 315 -13.07 -2.12 7.27
N GLU A 316 -12.76 -1.02 6.56
CA GLU A 316 -13.52 0.23 6.68
C GLU A 316 -15.01 0.01 6.38
N ARG A 317 -15.33 -0.89 5.45
CA ARG A 317 -16.69 -1.31 5.12
C ARG A 317 -16.77 -2.83 4.96
N GLY A 318 -17.50 -3.50 5.83
CA GLY A 318 -17.86 -4.92 5.66
C GLY A 318 -19.25 -5.08 5.03
N ILE A 319 -19.42 -6.06 4.15
CA ILE A 319 -20.70 -6.44 3.54
C ILE A 319 -20.85 -7.96 3.63
N LEU A 320 -22.04 -8.44 4.05
CA LEU A 320 -22.37 -9.85 3.96
C LEU A 320 -23.05 -10.15 2.62
N ILE A 321 -22.70 -11.24 1.93
CA ILE A 321 -23.42 -11.75 0.78
C ILE A 321 -23.85 -13.20 1.03
N TYR A 322 -25.07 -13.57 0.67
CA TYR A 322 -25.63 -14.92 0.93
C TYR A 322 -25.45 -15.46 2.37
N PRO A 323 -25.48 -14.66 3.45
CA PRO A 323 -25.19 -15.18 4.77
C PRO A 323 -26.30 -16.14 5.24
N SER A 324 -25.91 -17.15 6.01
CA SER A 324 -26.88 -17.97 6.74
C SER A 324 -27.71 -17.12 7.72
N GLU A 325 -28.91 -17.59 8.07
CA GLU A 325 -29.76 -16.89 9.06
C GLU A 325 -29.06 -16.68 10.40
N LYS A 326 -28.20 -17.63 10.80
CA LYS A 326 -27.42 -17.55 12.04
C LYS A 326 -26.41 -16.41 11.98
N VAL A 327 -25.66 -16.30 10.88
CA VAL A 327 -24.67 -15.22 10.66
C VAL A 327 -25.37 -13.87 10.61
N ARG A 328 -26.46 -13.78 9.83
CA ARG A 328 -27.24 -12.54 9.70
C ARG A 328 -27.80 -12.03 11.04
N LYS A 329 -28.28 -12.93 11.89
CA LYS A 329 -28.80 -12.58 13.22
C LYS A 329 -27.68 -12.21 14.21
N ALA A 330 -26.53 -12.85 14.11
CA ALA A 330 -25.40 -12.59 14.98
C ALA A 330 -24.68 -11.27 14.64
N HIS A 331 -24.72 -10.86 13.38
CA HIS A 331 -24.01 -9.68 12.87
C HIS A 331 -24.92 -8.72 12.09
N PRO A 332 -25.95 -8.13 12.74
CA PRO A 332 -26.89 -7.20 12.09
C PRO A 332 -26.23 -5.87 11.67
N GLU A 333 -25.03 -5.57 12.15
CA GLU A 333 -24.24 -4.39 11.80
C GLU A 333 -23.78 -4.39 10.34
N PHE A 334 -23.62 -5.56 9.71
CA PHE A 334 -23.20 -5.65 8.33
C PHE A 334 -24.40 -5.59 7.38
N PRO A 335 -24.38 -4.70 6.36
CA PRO A 335 -25.40 -4.72 5.32
C PRO A 335 -25.33 -6.04 4.54
N VAL A 336 -26.51 -6.59 4.21
CA VAL A 336 -26.62 -7.87 3.50
C VAL A 336 -26.96 -7.64 2.02
N ALA A 337 -26.13 -8.15 1.12
CA ALA A 337 -26.40 -8.30 -0.29
C ALA A 337 -27.10 -9.63 -0.56
N LYS A 338 -28.22 -9.57 -1.29
CA LYS A 338 -29.01 -10.77 -1.64
C LYS A 338 -28.48 -11.52 -2.85
N ASP A 339 -27.75 -10.81 -3.70
CA ASP A 339 -27.09 -11.34 -4.89
C ASP A 339 -25.97 -10.38 -5.32
N HIS A 340 -25.25 -10.78 -6.37
CA HIS A 340 -24.16 -10.00 -6.94
C HIS A 340 -24.59 -8.63 -7.49
N ASN A 341 -25.84 -8.45 -7.96
CA ASN A 341 -26.31 -7.14 -8.43
C ASN A 341 -26.60 -6.19 -7.27
N ASP A 342 -27.21 -6.69 -6.18
CA ASP A 342 -27.36 -5.93 -4.94
C ASP A 342 -25.98 -5.59 -4.35
N LEU A 343 -25.01 -6.51 -4.44
CA LEU A 343 -23.62 -6.24 -4.04
C LEU A 343 -23.02 -5.09 -4.85
N ARG A 344 -23.17 -5.06 -6.19
CA ARG A 344 -22.75 -3.92 -7.03
C ARG A 344 -23.37 -2.62 -6.55
N ALA A 345 -24.68 -2.62 -6.28
CA ALA A 345 -25.38 -1.42 -5.83
C ALA A 345 -24.84 -0.91 -4.49
N LYS A 346 -24.49 -1.80 -3.55
CA LYS A 346 -23.90 -1.40 -2.26
C LYS A 346 -22.48 -0.88 -2.41
N ILE A 347 -21.63 -1.56 -3.16
CA ILE A 347 -20.25 -1.11 -3.42
C ILE A 347 -20.27 0.23 -4.18
N GLY A 348 -21.10 0.35 -5.22
CA GLY A 348 -21.26 1.60 -5.97
C GLY A 348 -21.67 2.77 -5.06
N ARG A 349 -22.61 2.57 -4.12
CA ARG A 349 -22.96 3.59 -3.13
C ARG A 349 -21.81 3.98 -2.21
N ILE A 350 -20.94 3.04 -1.83
CA ILE A 350 -19.75 3.34 -1.03
C ILE A 350 -18.77 4.17 -1.85
N LEU A 351 -18.49 3.78 -3.10
CA LEU A 351 -17.56 4.45 -3.99
C LEU A 351 -18.04 5.85 -4.41
N SER A 352 -19.34 6.05 -4.57
CA SER A 352 -19.93 7.35 -4.95
C SER A 352 -20.20 8.28 -3.77
N ALA A 353 -19.95 7.85 -2.53
CA ALA A 353 -20.19 8.71 -1.37
C ALA A 353 -19.14 9.82 -1.31
N ASN A 354 -19.56 11.10 -1.36
CA ASN A 354 -18.69 12.28 -1.16
C ASN A 354 -18.12 12.41 0.28
N LYS A 355 -18.13 11.33 1.06
CA LYS A 355 -17.55 11.28 2.40
C LYS A 355 -16.29 10.43 2.34
N GLN A 356 -15.15 11.05 2.63
CA GLN A 356 -13.88 10.37 2.77
C GLN A 356 -14.02 9.18 3.73
N ILE A 357 -13.57 8.02 3.29
CA ILE A 357 -13.45 6.83 4.12
C ILE A 357 -12.22 7.05 5.00
N LEU A 358 -12.46 7.37 6.26
CA LEU A 358 -11.37 7.64 7.19
C LEU A 358 -10.58 6.36 7.50
N PRO A 359 -9.24 6.44 7.60
CA PRO A 359 -8.43 5.29 7.98
C PRO A 359 -8.80 4.83 9.39
N LYS A 360 -8.79 3.51 9.62
CA LYS A 360 -8.83 2.97 10.96
C LYS A 360 -7.48 3.13 11.67
N ARG A 361 -7.51 3.33 12.98
CA ARG A 361 -6.31 3.22 13.82
C ARG A 361 -5.92 1.75 13.93
N LEU A 362 -4.67 1.44 13.61
CA LEU A 362 -4.13 0.09 13.64
C LEU A 362 -3.22 -0.09 14.85
N ALA A 363 -3.09 -1.34 15.30
CA ALA A 363 -2.01 -1.71 16.22
C ALA A 363 -0.68 -1.75 15.46
N ASP A 364 0.42 -1.60 16.20
CA ASP A 364 1.76 -1.72 15.63
C ASP A 364 1.94 -3.06 14.91
N PRO A 365 2.60 -3.06 13.74
CA PRO A 365 2.81 -4.30 13.00
C PRO A 365 3.70 -5.26 13.79
N PRO A 366 3.46 -6.58 13.68
CA PRO A 366 4.35 -7.55 14.29
C PRO A 366 5.77 -7.47 13.69
N PRO A 367 6.81 -7.84 14.46
CA PRO A 367 8.18 -7.88 13.95
C PRO A 367 8.33 -8.81 12.74
N LEU A 368 9.13 -8.41 11.75
CA LEU A 368 9.37 -9.19 10.53
C LEU A 368 9.98 -10.57 10.80
N SER A 369 10.75 -10.71 11.89
CA SER A 369 11.40 -11.96 12.29
C SER A 369 10.44 -13.02 12.84
N SER A 370 9.22 -12.63 13.25
CA SER A 370 8.28 -13.52 13.95
C SER A 370 7.81 -14.72 13.12
N THR A 371 7.90 -14.64 11.78
CA THR A 371 7.40 -15.67 10.85
C THR A 371 8.43 -16.11 9.80
N ALA A 372 9.65 -15.59 9.82
CA ALA A 372 10.61 -15.74 8.72
C ALA A 372 10.97 -17.21 8.41
N GLY A 373 11.03 -18.08 9.43
CA GLY A 373 11.37 -19.51 9.28
C GLY A 373 10.22 -20.41 8.81
N SER A 374 8.99 -19.91 8.71
CA SER A 374 7.77 -20.68 8.42
C SER A 374 7.07 -20.28 7.11
N ARG A 375 7.71 -19.43 6.29
CA ARG A 375 7.13 -18.94 5.02
C ARG A 375 7.21 -20.04 3.96
N THR A 376 6.08 -20.54 3.50
CA THR A 376 6.03 -21.63 2.50
C THR A 376 5.60 -21.14 1.11
N MET A 377 4.72 -20.14 1.04
CA MET A 377 4.16 -19.64 -0.22
C MET A 377 4.99 -18.52 -0.83
N TRP A 378 5.16 -18.58 -2.14
CA TRP A 378 5.78 -17.52 -2.92
C TRP A 378 4.75 -16.49 -3.41
N LEU A 379 5.23 -15.25 -3.51
CA LEU A 379 4.53 -14.10 -4.06
C LEU A 379 5.53 -13.27 -4.89
N LEU A 380 5.11 -12.79 -6.06
CA LEU A 380 5.91 -11.88 -6.89
C LEU A 380 5.50 -10.43 -6.63
N VAL A 381 6.48 -9.58 -6.33
CA VAL A 381 6.34 -8.12 -6.35
C VAL A 381 7.18 -7.59 -7.50
N CYS A 382 6.62 -6.82 -8.42
CA CYS A 382 7.38 -6.30 -9.55
C CYS A 382 7.13 -4.81 -9.81
N ASN A 383 8.19 -4.10 -10.19
CA ASN A 383 8.07 -2.77 -10.78
C ASN A 383 7.39 -2.87 -12.15
N VAL A 384 6.60 -1.87 -12.54
CA VAL A 384 5.92 -1.86 -13.85
C VAL A 384 6.79 -1.23 -14.93
N ALA A 385 7.30 -0.02 -14.65
CA ALA A 385 8.06 0.77 -15.61
C ALA A 385 9.42 0.12 -15.91
N GLY A 386 9.76 0.02 -17.19
CA GLY A 386 10.98 -0.64 -17.67
C GLY A 386 11.01 -2.17 -17.55
N PHE A 387 9.98 -2.79 -16.97
CA PHE A 387 9.82 -4.25 -16.91
C PHE A 387 8.65 -4.76 -17.75
N LEU A 388 7.42 -4.32 -17.43
CA LEU A 388 6.19 -4.72 -18.13
C LEU A 388 5.74 -3.65 -19.14
N ALA A 389 6.04 -2.39 -18.88
CA ALA A 389 5.69 -1.26 -19.74
C ALA A 389 6.85 -0.26 -19.85
N PRO A 390 6.87 0.59 -20.89
CA PRO A 390 7.88 1.64 -21.05
C PRO A 390 7.90 2.63 -19.88
N GLU A 391 9.03 3.32 -19.71
CA GLU A 391 9.16 4.40 -18.73
C GLU A 391 8.24 5.59 -19.09
N PRO A 392 7.32 6.01 -18.20
CA PRO A 392 6.29 6.99 -18.53
C PRO A 392 6.87 8.33 -18.98
N TRP A 393 7.87 8.84 -18.27
CA TRP A 393 8.43 10.16 -18.52
C TRP A 393 9.26 10.23 -19.80
N LEU A 394 9.87 9.12 -20.23
CA LEU A 394 10.54 9.07 -21.52
C LEU A 394 9.53 9.18 -22.67
N ALA A 395 8.37 8.53 -22.58
CA ALA A 395 7.34 8.64 -23.59
C ALA A 395 6.72 10.06 -23.66
N VAL A 396 6.47 10.68 -22.51
CA VAL A 396 6.02 12.08 -22.46
C VAL A 396 7.09 13.00 -23.06
N GLN A 397 8.36 12.73 -22.79
CA GLN A 397 9.45 13.48 -23.36
C GLN A 397 9.54 13.36 -24.89
N GLU A 398 9.40 12.15 -25.43
CA GLU A 398 9.46 11.92 -26.88
C GLU A 398 8.33 12.65 -27.61
N SER A 399 7.13 12.65 -27.02
CA SER A 399 5.95 13.33 -27.58
C SER A 399 6.05 14.86 -27.48
N THR A 400 6.54 15.39 -26.36
CA THR A 400 6.57 16.85 -26.11
C THR A 400 7.87 17.52 -26.52
N ARG A 401 8.95 16.74 -26.70
CA ARG A 401 10.33 17.19 -26.96
C ARG A 401 10.94 18.07 -25.87
N ILE A 402 10.38 18.06 -24.65
CA ILE A 402 10.87 18.85 -23.50
C ILE A 402 12.09 18.14 -22.87
N PRO A 403 13.31 18.69 -22.95
CA PRO A 403 14.52 17.98 -22.55
C PRO A 403 14.59 17.65 -21.05
N GLU A 404 14.01 18.49 -20.18
CA GLU A 404 13.99 18.32 -18.73
C GLU A 404 13.26 17.04 -18.29
N LEU A 405 12.35 16.53 -19.12
CA LEU A 405 11.63 15.29 -18.84
C LEU A 405 12.51 14.04 -18.96
N ARG A 406 13.70 14.14 -19.58
CA ARG A 406 14.70 13.05 -19.61
C ARG A 406 15.44 12.86 -18.30
N VAL A 407 15.39 13.83 -17.39
CA VAL A 407 16.13 13.74 -16.12
C VAL A 407 15.63 12.52 -15.36
N THR A 408 16.58 11.65 -14.99
CA THR A 408 16.32 10.40 -14.28
C THR A 408 16.60 10.55 -12.79
N THR A 409 16.14 9.57 -12.00
CA THR A 409 16.43 9.49 -10.57
C THR A 409 17.93 9.31 -10.26
N ALA A 410 18.74 8.88 -11.22
CA ALA A 410 20.19 8.84 -11.07
C ALA A 410 20.82 10.24 -11.11
N GLN A 411 20.17 11.20 -11.77
CA GLN A 411 20.66 12.58 -11.90
C GLN A 411 20.07 13.50 -10.81
N GLU A 412 18.79 13.30 -10.47
CA GLU A 412 18.12 13.95 -9.35
C GLU A 412 17.46 12.87 -8.47
N PRO A 413 18.15 12.42 -7.40
CA PRO A 413 17.63 11.41 -6.49
C PRO A 413 16.43 11.89 -5.66
N ASP A 414 16.27 13.20 -5.44
CA ASP A 414 15.13 13.76 -4.75
C ASP A 414 13.91 13.78 -5.66
N TYR A 415 13.05 12.78 -5.48
CA TYR A 415 11.88 12.59 -6.32
C TYR A 415 10.91 13.79 -6.26
N THR A 416 10.83 14.50 -5.14
CA THR A 416 10.00 15.71 -5.01
C THR A 416 10.56 16.84 -5.87
N LYS A 417 11.87 17.05 -5.85
CA LYS A 417 12.53 18.03 -6.75
C LYS A 417 12.40 17.63 -8.22
N LEU A 418 12.60 16.36 -8.53
CA LEU A 418 12.44 15.85 -9.90
C LEU A 418 11.02 16.10 -10.42
N MET A 419 10.01 15.88 -9.58
CA MET A 419 8.62 16.15 -9.97
C MET A 419 8.30 17.63 -10.09
N ALA A 420 8.85 18.48 -9.21
CA ALA A 420 8.72 19.93 -9.33
C ALA A 420 9.36 20.46 -10.63
N LEU A 421 10.55 19.94 -10.99
CA LEU A 421 11.22 20.25 -12.26
C LEU A 421 10.32 19.89 -13.46
N ARG A 422 9.78 18.67 -13.48
CA ARG A 422 8.89 18.21 -14.55
C ARG A 422 7.63 19.07 -14.65
N SER A 423 6.96 19.33 -13.52
CA SER A 423 5.77 20.19 -13.45
C SER A 423 6.06 21.60 -14.00
N SER A 424 7.16 22.23 -13.57
CA SER A 424 7.56 23.55 -14.05
C SER A 424 7.85 23.57 -15.55
N ALA A 425 8.56 22.55 -16.05
CA ALA A 425 8.90 22.44 -17.47
C ALA A 425 7.65 22.26 -18.33
N LEU A 426 6.72 21.40 -17.92
CA LEU A 426 5.43 21.19 -18.59
C LEU A 426 4.61 22.47 -18.63
N ARG A 427 4.49 23.19 -17.50
CA ARG A 427 3.74 24.45 -17.42
C ARG A 427 4.34 25.53 -18.33
N THR A 428 5.66 25.67 -18.33
CA THR A 428 6.37 26.65 -19.18
C THR A 428 6.15 26.38 -20.67
N ASN A 429 6.04 25.11 -21.04
CA ASN A 429 5.79 24.67 -22.41
C ASN A 429 4.30 24.52 -22.74
N GLY A 430 3.40 24.93 -21.85
CA GLY A 430 1.95 24.91 -22.11
C GLY A 430 1.33 23.50 -22.17
N VAL A 431 2.01 22.47 -21.66
CA VAL A 431 1.51 21.08 -21.68
C VAL A 431 0.62 20.82 -20.47
N LYS A 432 -0.66 20.54 -20.72
CA LYS A 432 -1.67 20.25 -19.69
C LYS A 432 -1.58 18.80 -19.20
N LEU A 433 -2.12 18.54 -18.00
CA LEU A 433 -2.15 17.19 -17.43
C LEU A 433 -2.88 16.22 -18.36
N GLN A 434 -4.01 16.61 -18.94
CA GLN A 434 -4.77 15.74 -19.84
C GLN A 434 -3.94 15.23 -21.01
N GLN A 435 -3.09 16.07 -21.61
CA GLN A 435 -2.20 15.66 -22.70
C GLN A 435 -1.19 14.60 -22.25
N ILE A 436 -0.74 14.67 -21.00
CA ILE A 436 0.16 13.66 -20.40
C ILE A 436 -0.58 12.34 -20.24
N VAL A 437 -1.83 12.39 -19.74
CA VAL A 437 -2.70 11.21 -19.60
C VAL A 437 -2.95 10.56 -20.96
N ASP A 438 -3.27 11.35 -21.99
CA ASP A 438 -3.52 10.85 -23.34
C ASP A 438 -2.27 10.14 -23.93
N ILE A 439 -1.06 10.65 -23.66
CA ILE A 439 0.19 9.98 -24.04
C ILE A 439 0.35 8.66 -23.30
N MET A 440 0.06 8.65 -22.00
CA MET A 440 0.19 7.46 -21.14
C MET A 440 -0.82 6.37 -21.53
N ASP A 441 -2.04 6.74 -21.90
CA ASP A 441 -3.08 5.84 -22.37
C ASP A 441 -2.69 5.12 -23.68
N GLY A 442 -1.93 5.81 -24.54
CA GLY A 442 -1.41 5.24 -25.78
C GLY A 442 -0.23 4.27 -25.63
N LEU A 443 0.31 4.09 -24.41
CA LEU A 443 1.47 3.24 -24.20
C LEU A 443 1.17 1.76 -24.43
N GLN A 444 2.08 1.09 -25.11
CA GLN A 444 2.02 -0.34 -25.35
C GLN A 444 2.95 -1.09 -24.38
N LEU A 445 2.55 -2.30 -24.01
CA LEU A 445 3.36 -3.20 -23.19
C LEU A 445 4.72 -3.51 -23.85
N LEU A 446 5.72 -3.80 -23.02
CA LEU A 446 7.00 -4.28 -23.50
C LEU A 446 6.86 -5.70 -24.08
N PRO A 447 7.65 -6.07 -25.12
CA PRO A 447 7.59 -7.40 -25.70
C PRO A 447 7.78 -8.50 -24.67
N GLY A 448 6.88 -9.48 -24.64
CA GLY A 448 6.92 -10.61 -23.71
C GLY A 448 6.17 -10.38 -22.38
N ALA A 449 5.69 -9.17 -22.09
CA ALA A 449 5.07 -8.85 -20.80
C ALA A 449 3.79 -9.68 -20.53
N THR A 450 2.88 -9.72 -21.51
CA THR A 450 1.65 -10.52 -21.42
C THR A 450 1.96 -12.01 -21.29
N GLN A 451 2.86 -12.53 -22.13
CA GLN A 451 3.26 -13.94 -22.11
C GLN A 451 3.90 -14.32 -20.77
N PHE A 452 4.71 -13.44 -20.20
CA PHE A 452 5.33 -13.67 -18.89
C PHE A 452 4.26 -13.80 -17.79
N LEU A 453 3.25 -12.94 -17.77
CA LEU A 453 2.18 -13.02 -16.78
C LEU A 453 1.27 -14.22 -17.00
N GLU A 454 0.93 -14.55 -18.24
CA GLU A 454 0.15 -15.76 -18.56
C GLU A 454 0.86 -17.03 -18.10
N TRP A 455 2.18 -17.12 -18.31
CA TRP A 455 3.00 -18.20 -17.79
C TRP A 455 3.07 -18.22 -16.25
N LEU A 456 3.14 -17.04 -15.63
CA LEU A 456 3.30 -16.92 -14.18
C LEU A 456 2.02 -17.20 -13.40
N LYS A 457 0.85 -16.75 -13.90
CA LYS A 457 -0.47 -16.88 -13.26
C LYS A 457 -0.74 -18.28 -12.69
N PRO A 458 -0.50 -19.39 -13.42
CA PRO A 458 -0.66 -20.72 -12.85
C PRO A 458 0.40 -21.03 -11.77
N ILE A 459 1.67 -20.61 -11.91
CA ILE A 459 2.75 -20.92 -10.93
C ILE A 459 2.53 -20.19 -9.61
N VAL A 460 2.32 -18.88 -9.71
CA VAL A 460 2.25 -17.95 -8.59
C VAL A 460 1.02 -17.07 -8.83
N PRO A 461 -0.16 -17.46 -8.34
CA PRO A 461 -1.40 -16.70 -8.53
C PRO A 461 -1.46 -15.41 -7.67
N ARG A 462 -0.29 -14.94 -7.21
CA ARG A 462 -0.10 -13.85 -6.26
C ARG A 462 0.98 -12.94 -6.80
N THR A 463 0.59 -12.08 -7.73
CA THR A 463 1.49 -11.10 -8.33
C THR A 463 1.01 -9.70 -8.00
N PHE A 464 1.91 -8.87 -7.47
CA PHE A 464 1.64 -7.52 -7.04
C PHE A 464 2.50 -6.59 -7.87
N MET A 465 1.85 -5.76 -8.68
CA MET A 465 2.53 -4.74 -9.45
C MET A 465 2.61 -3.46 -8.63
N ILE A 466 3.79 -2.87 -8.59
CA ILE A 466 4.00 -1.62 -7.86
C ILE A 466 4.64 -0.64 -8.83
N THR A 467 4.12 0.58 -8.83
CA THR A 467 4.74 1.70 -9.54
C THR A 467 4.83 2.88 -8.60
N ASP A 468 5.98 3.57 -8.62
CA ASP A 468 6.09 4.90 -8.01
C ASP A 468 5.47 5.98 -8.92
N GLY A 469 5.05 5.57 -10.13
CA GLY A 469 4.33 6.40 -11.07
C GLY A 469 2.86 6.63 -10.70
N PRO A 470 2.21 7.52 -11.46
CA PRO A 470 0.82 7.92 -11.26
C PRO A 470 -0.15 6.81 -11.70
N GLU A 471 -1.35 6.80 -11.14
CA GLU A 471 -2.46 5.94 -11.54
C GLU A 471 -2.81 6.12 -13.02
N GLU A 472 -2.72 7.34 -13.52
CA GLU A 472 -2.98 7.69 -14.92
C GLU A 472 -2.04 6.98 -15.92
N TYR A 473 -0.83 6.61 -15.49
CA TYR A 473 0.07 5.73 -16.26
C TYR A 473 -0.25 4.26 -16.05
N ALA A 474 -0.63 3.93 -14.82
CA ALA A 474 -0.68 2.58 -14.34
C ALA A 474 -1.94 1.86 -14.89
N LEU A 475 -3.12 2.48 -14.80
CA LEU A 475 -4.39 1.83 -15.19
C LEU A 475 -4.44 1.35 -16.65
N PRO A 476 -4.04 2.14 -17.66
CA PRO A 476 -4.10 1.68 -19.05
C PRO A 476 -3.20 0.45 -19.30
N ILE A 477 -2.05 0.40 -18.63
CA ILE A 477 -1.14 -0.74 -18.69
C ILE A 477 -1.76 -1.98 -18.04
N PHE A 478 -2.49 -1.84 -16.93
CA PHE A 478 -3.10 -3.00 -16.26
C PHE A 478 -4.32 -3.54 -16.95
N ASP A 479 -5.08 -2.67 -17.61
CA ASP A 479 -6.18 -3.09 -18.46
C ASP A 479 -5.63 -4.02 -19.56
N GLN A 480 -4.52 -3.63 -20.20
CA GLN A 480 -3.81 -4.48 -21.18
C GLN A 480 -3.25 -5.79 -20.60
N LEU A 481 -2.89 -5.83 -19.31
CA LEU A 481 -2.36 -7.02 -18.64
C LEU A 481 -3.44 -7.91 -18.01
N GLU A 482 -4.69 -7.44 -17.97
CA GLU A 482 -5.82 -8.07 -17.26
C GLU A 482 -5.46 -8.52 -15.84
N HIS A 483 -4.80 -7.64 -15.06
CA HIS A 483 -4.31 -7.97 -13.72
C HIS A 483 -4.73 -6.95 -12.65
N PRO A 484 -5.64 -7.29 -11.71
CA PRO A 484 -6.31 -6.31 -10.86
C PRO A 484 -5.61 -6.03 -9.51
N MET A 485 -4.27 -5.89 -9.46
CA MET A 485 -3.56 -5.64 -8.20
C MET A 485 -2.37 -4.69 -8.35
N VAL A 486 -2.66 -3.38 -8.36
CA VAL A 486 -1.60 -2.36 -8.48
C VAL A 486 -1.62 -1.28 -7.42
N PHE A 487 -0.40 -0.98 -6.94
CA PHE A 487 -0.10 0.12 -6.03
C PHE A 487 0.60 1.25 -6.79
N CYS A 488 -0.02 2.44 -6.76
CA CYS A 488 0.42 3.62 -7.52
C CYS A 488 0.22 4.91 -6.70
N ASN A 489 0.82 6.00 -7.20
CA ASN A 489 0.63 7.38 -6.77
C ASN A 489 -0.39 8.09 -7.69
N PHE A 490 -0.65 9.39 -7.54
CA PHE A 490 -1.65 10.12 -8.36
C PHE A 490 -1.15 11.47 -8.79
N PHE A 491 -1.57 11.94 -9.96
CA PHE A 491 -1.37 13.34 -10.31
C PHE A 491 -2.43 14.25 -9.69
N GLU A 492 -2.00 15.44 -9.30
CA GLU A 492 -2.86 16.57 -8.95
C GLU A 492 -2.71 17.64 -10.03
N ALA A 493 -3.83 18.13 -10.56
CA ALA A 493 -3.86 19.31 -11.41
C ALA A 493 -4.09 20.57 -10.58
N ASP A 494 -3.62 21.72 -11.06
CA ASP A 494 -4.10 23.02 -10.60
C ASP A 494 -5.40 23.43 -11.30
N ASP A 495 -5.97 24.56 -10.90
CA ASP A 495 -7.24 25.09 -11.42
C ASP A 495 -7.18 25.40 -12.93
N GLU A 496 -5.97 25.55 -13.49
CA GLU A 496 -5.76 25.75 -14.92
C GLU A 496 -5.59 24.42 -15.68
N GLY A 497 -5.56 23.28 -14.99
CA GLY A 497 -5.38 21.95 -15.60
C GLY A 497 -3.92 21.59 -15.90
N PHE A 498 -2.94 22.31 -15.35
CA PHE A 498 -1.55 21.91 -15.42
C PHE A 498 -1.20 20.92 -14.31
N LEU A 499 -0.22 20.05 -14.55
CA LEU A 499 0.33 19.17 -13.52
C LEU A 499 0.91 20.02 -12.38
N LYS A 500 0.29 19.96 -11.20
CA LYS A 500 0.73 20.68 -10.01
C LYS A 500 1.74 19.88 -9.19
N ARG A 501 1.44 18.61 -8.91
CA ARG A 501 2.33 17.71 -8.17
C ARG A 501 1.96 16.24 -8.38
N LEU A 502 2.89 15.34 -8.04
CA LEU A 502 2.56 13.94 -7.76
C LEU A 502 2.21 13.82 -6.28
N ILE A 503 1.05 13.26 -6.01
CA ILE A 503 0.58 12.86 -4.69
C ILE A 503 1.18 11.49 -4.37
N THR A 504 2.04 11.43 -3.35
CA THR A 504 2.62 10.17 -2.88
C THR A 504 1.72 9.54 -1.83
N ARG A 505 1.15 8.38 -2.16
CA ARG A 505 0.21 7.66 -1.29
C ARG A 505 0.87 7.13 -0.02
N LEU A 506 2.06 6.58 -0.18
CA LEU A 506 2.85 5.98 0.88
C LEU A 506 4.33 6.19 0.59
N ARG A 507 5.05 6.87 1.49
CA ARG A 507 6.51 7.01 1.35
C ARG A 507 7.17 5.63 1.40
N SER A 508 8.17 5.40 0.55
CA SER A 508 8.86 4.11 0.42
C SER A 508 7.91 2.93 0.18
N GLN A 509 6.86 3.16 -0.64
CA GLN A 509 5.78 2.20 -0.92
C GLN A 509 6.29 0.80 -1.29
N LYS A 510 7.30 0.71 -2.15
CA LYS A 510 7.87 -0.55 -2.62
C LYS A 510 8.45 -1.38 -1.47
N LEU A 511 9.32 -0.77 -0.66
CA LEU A 511 9.91 -1.40 0.52
C LEU A 511 8.84 -1.84 1.52
N LYS A 512 7.91 -0.95 1.88
CA LYS A 512 6.86 -1.27 2.86
C LYS A 512 5.93 -2.37 2.38
N THR A 513 5.65 -2.41 1.09
CA THR A 513 4.83 -3.47 0.51
C THR A 513 5.49 -4.83 0.71
N VAL A 514 6.80 -4.95 0.44
CA VAL A 514 7.55 -6.20 0.72
C VAL A 514 7.48 -6.56 2.19
N GLN A 515 7.70 -5.60 3.09
CA GLN A 515 7.65 -5.85 4.53
C GLN A 515 6.27 -6.30 5.02
N GLU A 516 5.18 -5.65 4.58
CA GLU A 516 3.82 -6.03 4.95
C GLU A 516 3.44 -7.42 4.40
N LEU A 517 3.82 -7.73 3.15
CA LEU A 517 3.57 -9.05 2.57
C LEU A 517 4.39 -10.15 3.26
N GLN A 518 5.61 -9.85 3.74
CA GLN A 518 6.40 -10.75 4.57
C GLN A 518 5.76 -11.00 5.95
N ARG A 519 5.13 -9.97 6.56
CA ARG A 519 4.34 -10.13 7.80
C ARG A 519 3.13 -11.04 7.61
N LEU A 520 2.64 -11.14 6.37
CA LEU A 520 1.61 -12.08 5.95
C LEU A 520 2.12 -13.49 5.64
N ASN A 521 3.35 -13.81 6.05
CA ASN A 521 3.98 -15.13 5.90
C ASN A 521 4.24 -15.55 4.44
N PHE A 522 4.44 -14.59 3.53
CA PHE A 522 4.89 -14.85 2.15
C PHE A 522 6.40 -14.75 2.02
N ARG A 523 6.96 -15.63 1.19
CA ARG A 523 8.28 -15.45 0.58
C ARG A 523 8.13 -14.57 -0.66
N ILE A 524 8.96 -13.56 -0.78
CA ILE A 524 8.82 -12.56 -1.85
C ILE A 524 9.95 -12.69 -2.85
N ILE A 525 9.56 -12.76 -4.12
CA ILE A 525 10.44 -12.46 -5.24
C ILE A 525 10.17 -11.00 -5.60
N ALA A 526 11.19 -10.15 -5.55
CA ALA A 526 11.09 -8.75 -5.96
C ALA A 526 11.83 -8.54 -7.28
N VAL A 527 11.15 -7.99 -8.29
CA VAL A 527 11.74 -7.69 -9.60
C VAL A 527 11.71 -6.19 -9.83
N GLY A 528 12.87 -5.63 -10.17
CA GLY A 528 13.01 -4.22 -10.53
C GLY A 528 14.17 -4.01 -11.51
N ASN A 529 14.40 -2.77 -11.89
CA ASN A 529 15.38 -2.42 -12.93
C ASN A 529 16.21 -1.18 -12.58
N SER A 530 15.81 -0.40 -11.58
CA SER A 530 16.40 0.90 -11.28
C SER A 530 16.75 1.09 -9.79
N PHE A 531 17.42 2.20 -9.46
CA PHE A 531 17.79 2.55 -8.08
C PHE A 531 16.59 2.65 -7.12
N ASN A 532 15.40 3.06 -7.61
CA ASN A 532 14.20 3.13 -6.78
C ASN A 532 13.65 1.75 -6.34
N ASP A 533 14.13 0.67 -6.96
CA ASP A 533 13.69 -0.70 -6.65
C ASP A 533 14.61 -1.38 -5.65
N ILE A 534 15.79 -0.82 -5.38
CA ILE A 534 16.86 -1.49 -4.63
C ILE A 534 16.44 -1.86 -3.22
N ASP A 535 15.79 -0.96 -2.49
CA ASP A 535 15.33 -1.24 -1.13
C ASP A 535 14.33 -2.41 -1.09
N MET A 536 13.43 -2.46 -2.07
CA MET A 536 12.46 -3.54 -2.23
C MET A 536 13.14 -4.86 -2.59
N ILE A 537 14.11 -4.81 -3.50
CA ILE A 537 14.91 -5.96 -3.94
C ILE A 537 15.74 -6.54 -2.80
N HIS A 538 16.36 -5.70 -1.96
CA HIS A 538 17.16 -6.12 -0.82
C HIS A 538 16.33 -6.63 0.35
N ALA A 539 15.12 -6.08 0.54
CA ALA A 539 14.21 -6.53 1.58
C ALA A 539 13.56 -7.90 1.26
N ALA A 540 13.43 -8.25 -0.02
CA ALA A 540 12.80 -9.48 -0.45
C ALA A 540 13.69 -10.72 -0.21
N GLU A 541 13.07 -11.89 -0.06
CA GLU A 541 13.78 -13.16 0.03
C GLU A 541 14.63 -13.43 -1.21
N LYS A 542 14.14 -12.99 -2.37
CA LYS A 542 14.82 -13.08 -3.66
C LYS A 542 14.61 -11.80 -4.47
N GLY A 543 15.61 -10.92 -4.45
CA GLY A 543 15.68 -9.74 -5.30
C GLY A 543 16.30 -10.04 -6.67
N VAL A 544 15.69 -9.57 -7.75
CA VAL A 544 16.15 -9.76 -9.13
C VAL A 544 16.11 -8.43 -9.89
N LEU A 545 17.23 -8.09 -10.52
CA LEU A 545 17.35 -6.99 -11.46
C LEU A 545 17.08 -7.47 -12.89
N TYR A 546 16.04 -6.92 -13.51
CA TYR A 546 15.70 -7.11 -14.91
C TYR A 546 16.28 -5.97 -15.75
N ARG A 547 17.20 -6.31 -16.66
CA ARG A 547 17.88 -5.35 -17.57
C ARG A 547 18.34 -4.04 -16.87
N PRO A 548 19.05 -4.12 -15.72
CA PRO A 548 19.50 -2.92 -15.03
C PRO A 548 20.51 -2.13 -15.87
N SER A 549 20.61 -0.83 -15.62
CA SER A 549 21.68 0.00 -16.19
C SER A 549 23.04 -0.41 -15.64
N GLU A 550 24.12 -0.08 -16.35
CA GLU A 550 25.49 -0.36 -15.89
C GLU A 550 25.80 0.32 -14.54
N ALA A 551 25.23 1.50 -14.29
CA ALA A 551 25.37 2.18 -13.00
C ALA A 551 24.78 1.35 -11.85
N VAL A 552 23.54 0.86 -12.02
CA VAL A 552 22.86 0.02 -11.02
C VAL A 552 23.63 -1.29 -10.80
N LYS A 553 24.11 -1.93 -11.88
CA LYS A 553 24.93 -3.16 -11.76
C LYS A 553 26.22 -2.92 -10.99
N LYS A 554 26.89 -1.78 -11.23
CA LYS A 554 28.16 -1.44 -10.59
C LYS A 554 27.99 -1.19 -9.10
N GLU A 555 26.91 -0.52 -8.69
CA GLU A 555 26.64 -0.19 -7.29
C GLU A 555 26.05 -1.37 -6.50
N HIS A 556 25.34 -2.28 -7.18
CA HIS A 556 24.71 -3.46 -6.55
C HIS A 556 25.13 -4.79 -7.19
N PRO A 557 26.44 -5.11 -7.22
CA PRO A 557 26.96 -6.28 -7.95
C PRO A 557 26.56 -7.64 -7.33
N ALA A 558 26.16 -7.65 -6.05
CA ALA A 558 25.71 -8.85 -5.36
C ALA A 558 24.24 -9.23 -5.67
N THR A 559 23.47 -8.31 -6.25
CA THR A 559 22.07 -8.55 -6.59
C THR A 559 21.97 -9.41 -7.84
N TRP A 560 21.05 -10.39 -7.84
CA TRP A 560 20.86 -11.25 -8.99
C TRP A 560 20.37 -10.47 -10.20
N THR A 561 20.92 -10.80 -11.38
CA THR A 561 20.41 -10.31 -12.66
C THR A 561 19.82 -11.48 -13.43
N VAL A 562 18.78 -11.23 -14.24
CA VAL A 562 18.18 -12.29 -15.07
C VAL A 562 19.22 -12.99 -15.95
N GLY A 563 20.15 -12.23 -16.54
CA GLY A 563 21.23 -12.80 -17.35
C GLY A 563 22.20 -13.71 -16.58
N ALA A 564 22.39 -13.49 -15.27
CA ALA A 564 23.16 -14.39 -14.42
C ALA A 564 22.35 -15.65 -14.07
N LEU A 565 21.05 -15.51 -13.80
CA LEU A 565 20.16 -16.63 -13.48
C LEU A 565 20.02 -17.61 -14.64
N CYS A 566 19.95 -17.15 -15.90
CA CYS A 566 19.90 -18.01 -17.08
C CYS A 566 21.09 -18.97 -17.23
N LYS A 567 22.20 -18.74 -16.51
CA LYS A 567 23.38 -19.62 -16.52
C LYS A 567 23.35 -20.68 -15.41
N THR A 568 22.34 -20.64 -14.54
CA THR A 568 22.19 -21.55 -13.42
C THR A 568 21.49 -22.81 -13.90
N GLN A 569 22.03 -24.00 -13.59
CA GLN A 569 21.32 -25.25 -13.81
C GLN A 569 20.09 -25.29 -12.88
N CYS A 570 18.91 -25.52 -13.44
CA CYS A 570 17.69 -25.75 -12.69
C CYS A 570 17.51 -27.26 -12.53
N ASP A 571 17.74 -27.78 -11.33
CA ASP A 571 17.40 -29.16 -10.98
C ASP A 571 15.90 -29.23 -10.67
N PHE A 572 15.06 -29.06 -11.71
CA PHE A 572 13.62 -29.18 -11.56
C PHE A 572 13.25 -30.67 -11.47
N GLN A 573 12.72 -31.13 -10.35
CA GLN A 573 12.20 -32.50 -10.23
C GLN A 573 10.79 -32.59 -10.86
N PRO A 574 10.55 -33.49 -11.84
CA PRO A 574 9.28 -33.59 -12.59
C PRO A 574 8.04 -34.05 -11.81
N GLY A 575 8.00 -33.90 -10.48
CA GLY A 575 6.93 -34.45 -9.62
C GLY A 575 5.67 -33.58 -9.48
N PHE A 576 5.77 -32.27 -9.73
CA PHE A 576 4.62 -31.35 -9.66
C PHE A 576 4.12 -30.98 -11.05
N ASN A 577 3.47 -31.97 -11.68
CA ASN A 577 2.41 -31.94 -12.70
C ASN A 577 2.14 -30.66 -13.53
N ARG A 578 3.18 -29.96 -13.99
CA ARG A 578 3.09 -28.97 -15.06
C ARG A 578 4.39 -29.02 -15.85
N ASP A 579 4.28 -29.34 -17.14
CA ASP A 579 5.39 -29.19 -18.09
C ASP A 579 5.78 -27.71 -18.14
N TRP A 580 6.87 -27.35 -17.46
CA TRP A 580 7.44 -26.00 -17.46
C TRP A 580 8.52 -25.84 -18.53
N ASN A 581 8.29 -26.42 -19.72
CA ASN A 581 9.18 -26.26 -20.88
C ASN A 581 9.06 -24.86 -21.49
#